data_AF-A0A972LSQ6-F1
#
_entry.id   AF-A0A972LSQ6-F1
#
_cell.length_a   1.000
_cell.length_b   1.000
_cell.length_c   1.000
_cell.angle_alpha   90.00
_cell.angle_beta   90.00
_cell.angle_gamma   90.00
#
_symmetry.space_group_name_H-M   'P 1'
#
loop_
_entity.id
_entity.type
_entity.pdbx_description
1 polymer ?
#
loop_
_entity_poly.entity_id
_entity_poly.type
_entity_poly.pdbx_seq_one_letter_code
_entity_poly.pdbx_strand_id
1 'polypeptide(L)' 'MTYSGHVENGVIVLDELPTALPEGTKVRVELVAPGPPSDSTQQRPTLAEQFKDLIGKAEGLPVDMAENHDHYIHGTPKNE' A
#
# COMPACT_ATOMS: atom_id res chain seq x y z
N MET A 1 -4.81 28.42 0.28
CA MET A 1 -3.77 27.38 0.36
C MET A 1 -4.02 26.59 1.63
N THR A 2 -3.86 25.27 1.57
CA THR A 2 -4.04 24.38 2.71
C THR A 2 -2.70 23.72 2.97
N TYR A 3 -2.30 23.65 4.24
CA TYR A 3 -1.07 22.99 4.66
C TYR A 3 -1.42 21.82 5.56
N SER A 4 -0.76 20.69 5.34
CA SER A 4 -0.85 19.53 6.22
C SER A 4 0.15 19.66 7.37
N GLY A 5 -0.24 19.16 8.52
CA GLY A 5 0.60 19.13 9.69
C GLY A 5 0.05 18.18 10.73
N HIS A 6 0.84 17.91 11.75
CA HIS A 6 0.50 17.03 12.85
C HIS A 6 0.64 17.74 14.19
N VAL A 7 -0.02 17.21 15.22
CA VAL A 7 0.08 17.72 16.59
C VAL A 7 1.24 17.03 17.29
N GLU A 8 2.24 17.79 17.68
CA GLU A 8 3.38 17.34 18.48
C GLU A 8 3.41 18.13 19.80
N ASN A 9 3.25 17.44 20.93
CA ASN A 9 3.24 18.06 22.27
C ASN A 9 2.24 19.22 22.44
N GLY A 10 1.09 19.14 21.75
CA GLY A 10 0.06 20.18 21.78
C GLY A 10 0.34 21.38 20.87
N VAL A 11 1.40 21.33 20.07
CA VAL A 11 1.73 22.33 19.03
C VAL A 11 1.47 21.72 17.66
N ILE A 12 0.93 22.51 16.72
CA ILE A 12 0.74 22.07 15.33
C ILE A 12 2.04 22.32 14.56
N VAL A 13 2.68 21.25 14.09
CA VAL A 13 3.86 21.27 13.24
C VAL A 13 3.44 21.02 11.80
N LEU A 14 3.81 21.90 10.87
CA LEU A 14 3.52 21.72 9.45
C LEU A 14 4.51 20.71 8.84
N ASP A 15 4.00 19.74 8.08
CA ASP A 15 4.81 18.67 7.47
C ASP A 15 5.69 19.21 6.34
N GLU A 16 5.12 20.12 5.56
CA GLU A 16 5.82 20.87 4.52
C GLU A 16 5.97 22.31 5.01
N LEU A 17 7.20 22.82 5.05
CA LEU A 17 7.48 24.21 5.40
C LEU A 17 7.11 25.11 4.21
N PRO A 18 6.02 25.90 4.26
CA PRO A 18 5.87 26.96 3.28
C PRO A 18 6.94 28.01 3.51
N THR A 19 7.47 28.53 2.41
CA THR A 19 8.34 29.69 2.38
C THR A 19 7.58 30.91 2.93
N ALA A 20 7.70 31.14 4.24
CA ALA A 20 7.27 32.29 5.03
C ALA A 20 5.75 32.57 5.13
N LEU A 21 5.10 32.03 6.17
CA LEU A 21 3.87 32.62 6.71
C LEU A 21 4.25 33.83 7.58
N PRO A 22 3.73 35.05 7.32
CA PRO A 22 4.03 36.21 8.15
C PRO A 22 3.57 36.03 9.61
N GLU A 23 4.34 36.56 10.54
CA GLU A 23 3.97 36.61 11.96
C GLU A 23 2.59 37.27 12.15
N GLY A 24 1.76 36.71 13.03
CA GLY A 24 0.40 37.20 13.30
C GLY A 24 -0.67 36.80 12.26
N THR A 25 -0.35 35.93 11.30
CA THR A 25 -1.33 35.40 10.35
C THR A 25 -2.41 34.59 11.06
N LYS A 26 -3.69 34.95 10.88
CA LYS A 26 -4.82 34.17 11.40
C LYS A 26 -4.96 32.86 10.62
N VAL A 27 -4.98 31.74 11.33
CA VAL A 27 -5.15 30.40 10.75
C VAL A 27 -6.45 29.75 11.24
N ARG A 28 -7.02 28.88 10.41
CA ARG A 28 -8.12 27.97 10.77
C ARG A 28 -7.57 26.56 10.75
N VAL A 29 -7.76 25.83 11.85
CA VAL A 29 -7.35 24.44 11.98
C VAL A 29 -8.56 23.58 11.70
N GLU A 30 -8.45 22.68 10.73
CA GLU A 30 -9.45 21.67 10.43
C GLU A 30 -8.83 20.31 10.76
N LEU A 31 -9.48 19.55 11.65
CA LEU A 31 -9.07 18.18 11.92
C LEU A 31 -9.37 17.35 10.68
N VAL A 32 -8.31 16.89 10.03
CA VAL A 32 -8.44 15.93 8.94
C VAL A 32 -8.60 14.57 9.60
N ALA A 33 -9.71 13.87 9.28
CA ALA A 33 -9.84 12.47 9.66
C ALA A 33 -8.56 11.76 9.20
N PRO A 34 -7.93 10.93 10.05
CA PRO A 34 -6.78 10.17 9.59
C PRO A 34 -7.20 9.50 8.29
N GLY A 35 -6.48 9.80 7.19
CA GLY A 35 -6.59 8.98 6.00
C GLY A 35 -6.36 7.52 6.40
N PRO A 36 -6.69 6.53 5.54
CA PRO A 36 -6.10 5.21 5.73
C PRO A 36 -4.61 5.46 5.97
N PRO A 37 -4.06 4.98 7.09
CA PRO A 37 -2.79 5.47 7.59
C PRO A 37 -1.83 5.46 6.41
N SER A 38 -1.26 6.65 6.13
CA SER A 38 -0.21 6.78 5.12
C SER A 38 0.97 6.03 5.71
N ASP A 39 0.90 4.72 5.53
CA ASP A 39 1.71 3.68 6.14
C ASP A 39 3.11 3.75 5.55
N SER A 40 3.83 4.81 5.88
CA SER A 40 5.28 4.77 5.91
C SER A 40 5.77 4.10 7.20
N THR A 41 4.88 3.87 8.19
CA THR A 41 5.18 3.24 9.48
C THR A 41 4.47 1.92 9.77
N GLN A 42 3.37 1.56 9.09
CA GLN A 42 2.91 0.16 9.08
C GLN A 42 3.45 -0.53 7.83
N GLN A 43 4.44 -1.38 8.02
CA GLN A 43 5.00 -2.17 6.94
C GLN A 43 3.88 -3.06 6.37
N ARG A 44 3.30 -2.65 5.23
CA ARG A 44 2.31 -3.50 4.55
C ARG A 44 2.95 -4.85 4.28
N PRO A 45 2.25 -5.96 4.52
CA PRO A 45 2.82 -7.26 4.28
C PRO A 45 3.27 -7.36 2.83
N THR A 46 4.49 -7.82 2.63
CA THR A 46 5.05 -8.11 1.31
C THR A 46 4.20 -9.15 0.60
N LEU A 47 4.29 -9.22 -0.72
CA LEU A 47 3.58 -10.25 -1.49
C LEU A 47 3.96 -11.66 -1.01
N ALA A 48 5.21 -11.87 -0.60
CA ALA A 48 5.66 -13.14 -0.03
C ALA A 48 4.93 -13.49 1.28
N GLU A 49 4.70 -12.50 2.15
CA GLU A 49 3.94 -12.70 3.39
C GLU A 49 2.45 -12.93 3.12
N GLN A 50 1.86 -12.21 2.16
CA GLN A 50 0.46 -12.38 1.79
C GLN A 50 0.17 -13.75 1.17
N PHE A 51 1.11 -14.29 0.37
CA PHE A 51 0.93 -15.55 -0.35
C PHE A 51 1.67 -16.74 0.27
N LYS A 52 2.19 -16.61 1.50
CA LYS A 52 3.00 -17.63 2.17
C LYS A 52 2.34 -19.02 2.18
N ASP A 53 1.03 -19.08 2.37
CA ASP A 53 0.28 -20.35 2.44
C ASP A 53 0.01 -21.00 1.07
N LEU A 54 0.28 -20.28 -0.01
CA LEU A 54 0.13 -20.75 -1.40
C LEU A 54 1.46 -21.11 -2.05
N ILE A 55 2.53 -20.40 -1.72
CA ILE A 55 3.86 -20.60 -2.33
C ILE A 55 4.33 -22.03 -2.06
N GLY A 56 4.63 -22.77 -3.14
CA GLY A 56 5.12 -24.16 -3.07
C GLY A 56 4.07 -25.21 -2.73
N LYS A 57 2.78 -24.86 -2.64
CA LYS A 57 1.71 -25.79 -2.28
C LYS A 57 1.43 -26.88 -3.33
N ALA A 58 1.77 -26.62 -4.59
CA ALA A 58 1.58 -27.57 -5.68
C ALA A 58 2.91 -28.25 -6.03
N GLU A 59 2.97 -29.56 -5.78
CA GLU A 59 4.13 -30.40 -6.04
C GLU A 59 3.90 -31.31 -7.25
N GLY A 60 4.96 -31.64 -8.00
CA GLY A 60 4.89 -32.60 -9.10
C GLY A 60 4.12 -32.15 -10.33
N LEU A 61 3.82 -30.85 -10.46
CA LEU A 61 3.15 -30.31 -11.64
C LEU A 61 4.09 -30.28 -12.86
N PRO A 62 3.55 -30.46 -14.09
CA PRO A 62 4.25 -30.18 -15.32
C PRO A 62 4.81 -28.75 -15.35
N VAL A 63 5.99 -28.57 -15.97
CA VAL A 63 6.70 -27.28 -16.05
C VAL A 63 5.92 -26.19 -16.79
N ASP A 64 4.98 -26.59 -17.63
CA ASP A 64 4.13 -25.78 -18.50
C ASP A 64 2.67 -25.75 -18.03
N MET A 65 2.39 -26.19 -16.80
CA MET A 65 1.03 -26.27 -16.26
C MET A 65 0.34 -24.89 -16.21
N ALA A 66 1.09 -23.81 -16.02
CA ALA A 66 0.52 -22.46 -16.03
C ALA A 66 -0.02 -22.05 -17.41
N GLU A 67 0.70 -22.40 -18.48
CA GLU A 67 0.33 -22.09 -19.87
C GLU A 67 -0.75 -23.04 -20.40
N ASN A 68 -0.74 -24.29 -19.93
CA ASN A 68 -1.59 -25.36 -20.41
C ASN A 68 -2.57 -25.86 -19.34
N HIS A 69 -3.02 -24.99 -18.44
CA HIS A 69 -3.86 -25.39 -17.31
C HIS A 69 -5.17 -26.06 -17.76
N ASP A 70 -5.80 -25.57 -18.84
CA ASP A 70 -7.00 -26.19 -19.41
C ASP A 70 -6.75 -27.59 -19.96
N HIS A 71 -5.57 -27.84 -20.54
CA HIS A 71 -5.19 -29.18 -21.00
C HIS A 71 -5.08 -30.15 -19.82
N TYR A 72 -4.40 -29.75 -18.74
CA TYR A 72 -4.16 -30.62 -17.59
C TYR A 72 -5.38 -30.79 -16.68
N ILE A 73 -6.22 -29.75 -16.55
CA ILE A 73 -7.40 -29.78 -15.66
C ILE A 73 -8.64 -30.27 -16.41
N HIS A 74 -8.78 -29.93 -17.68
CA HIS A 74 -10.02 -30.13 -18.46
C HIS A 74 -9.84 -30.98 -19.72
N GLY A 75 -8.61 -31.39 -20.07
CA GLY A 75 -8.35 -32.29 -21.20
C GLY A 75 -8.47 -31.63 -22.58
N THR A 76 -8.43 -30.29 -22.65
CA THR A 76 -8.42 -29.58 -23.94
C THR A 76 -7.14 -29.84 -24.72
N PRO A 77 -7.08 -29.58 -26.04
CA PRO A 77 -5.82 -29.56 -26.77
C PRO A 77 -4.79 -28.63 -26.10
N LYS A 78 -3.51 -29.00 -26.22
CA LYS A 78 -2.39 -28.23 -25.67
C LYS A 78 -2.06 -27.05 -26.59
N ASN A 79 -1.71 -25.91 -26.00
CA ASN A 79 -1.18 -24.78 -26.75
C ASN A 79 0.27 -25.10 -27.14
N GLU A 80 0.60 -25.01 -28.43
CA GLU A 80 1.95 -25.23 -29.00
C GLU A 80 2.75 -23.93 -29.10
#